data_AF-A0A1G0Z4X4-F1
#
_entry.id   AF-A0A1G0Z4X4-F1
#
_cell.length_a   1.000
_cell.length_b   1.000
_cell.length_c   1.000
_cell.angle_alpha   90.00
_cell.angle_beta   90.00
_cell.angle_gamma   90.00
#
_symmetry.space_group_name_H-M   'P 1'
#
loop_
_entity.id
_entity.type
_entity.pdbx_description
1 polymer ?
#
loop_
_entity_poly.entity_id
_entity_poly.type
_entity_poly.pdbx_seq_one_letter_code
_entity_poly.pdbx_strand_id
1 'polypeptide(L)'
;MKLEKKSVDGWKWQLKDFSVLAPWFADYSAFIRKNSVKSNKLRTVFKVTGGGKNLYVKYTNPKSLTGKLKARLVPQVKSEFESAVFLEKHSIPHAEYLGWGIKGNEGMLISLELANAVNARDFWFEHAAVNVEKKKLFLLNFSSFLKLFFSSGLLHPDFHIGNLLFKPDSFQFFIVDPYGIKETGVPSPSDIFSMSRIIGALRGELSDTEAMDLIINSGMAEDISSAGKLWRKILKAEAEEIEKLWPKRKLQILKSSSRYAMQIHDGLFIRNSMYGKPFFSPDMLNDEKFIKTTFKLLEIPGEKAEKLWLASFRLQFHRIAHPMPLAWVKSSEAPHILYFSRDLETPCLHAKELAERRKTAGQDALFKNFIDELSIIQRK
;
A
#
# COMPACT_ATOMS: atom_id res chain seq x y z
N MET A 1 11.16 19.03 23.51
CA MET A 1 11.17 19.81 22.25
C MET A 1 10.45 21.15 22.46
N LYS A 2 11.08 22.27 22.12
CA LYS A 2 10.51 23.63 22.28
C LYS A 2 9.93 24.09 20.94
N LEU A 3 8.65 24.49 20.92
CA LEU A 3 8.01 25.08 19.75
C LEU A 3 7.82 26.57 19.96
N GLU A 4 8.12 27.34 18.92
CA GLU A 4 7.79 28.75 18.82
C GLU A 4 6.35 28.92 18.36
N LYS A 5 5.67 29.93 18.91
CA LYS A 5 4.29 30.26 18.55
C LYS A 5 4.25 31.62 17.87
N LYS A 6 3.68 31.70 16.66
CA LYS A 6 3.55 32.96 15.92
C LYS A 6 2.29 32.96 15.08
N SER A 7 1.75 34.15 14.81
CA SER A 7 0.69 34.34 13.82
C SER A 7 1.28 34.90 12.53
N VAL A 8 0.96 34.30 11.40
CA VAL A 8 1.40 34.73 10.05
C VAL A 8 0.22 34.57 9.09
N ASP A 9 -0.21 35.64 8.43
CA ASP A 9 -1.32 35.65 7.45
C ASP A 9 -2.64 35.02 7.96
N GLY A 10 -2.95 35.24 9.24
CA GLY A 10 -4.12 34.70 9.93
C GLY A 10 -4.00 33.24 10.36
N TRP A 11 -2.88 32.58 10.09
CA TRP A 11 -2.56 31.26 10.62
C TRP A 11 -1.90 31.36 11.98
N LYS A 12 -2.32 30.52 12.93
CA LYS A 12 -1.67 30.32 14.22
C LYS A 12 -0.75 29.11 14.13
N TRP A 13 0.55 29.36 14.16
CA TRP A 13 1.60 28.35 13.98
C TRP A 13 2.24 27.93 15.30
N GLN A 14 2.62 26.66 15.38
CA GLN A 14 3.56 26.12 16.36
C GLN A 14 4.65 25.35 15.61
N LEU A 15 5.85 25.93 15.50
CA LEU A 15 6.96 25.41 14.69
C LEU A 15 8.26 25.32 15.50
N LYS A 16 9.14 24.39 15.13
CA LYS A 16 10.52 24.32 15.63
C LYS A 16 11.37 25.49 15.11
N ASP A 17 11.10 25.91 13.87
CA ASP A 17 11.83 26.96 13.17
C ASP A 17 10.87 27.62 12.18
N PHE A 18 10.70 28.94 12.25
CA PHE A 18 9.83 29.70 11.35
C PHE A 18 10.41 29.96 9.97
N SER A 19 11.73 29.79 9.77
CA SER A 19 12.38 29.93 8.46
C SER A 19 11.80 28.95 7.43
N VAL A 20 11.24 27.83 7.90
CA VAL A 20 10.63 26.78 7.07
C VAL A 20 9.38 27.22 6.32
N LEU A 21 8.75 28.34 6.69
CA LEU A 21 7.58 28.88 5.99
C LEU A 21 7.99 29.68 4.74
N ALA A 22 9.16 30.31 4.74
CA ALA A 22 9.62 31.09 3.59
C ALA A 22 10.39 30.20 2.60
N PRO A 23 10.25 30.41 1.28
CA PRO A 23 9.42 31.43 0.62
C PRO A 23 8.01 30.93 0.24
N TRP A 24 7.71 29.64 0.40
CA TRP A 24 6.53 29.01 -0.21
C TRP A 24 5.19 29.44 0.41
N PHE A 25 5.18 29.80 1.70
CA PHE A 25 3.93 29.97 2.44
C PHE A 25 3.09 31.14 1.92
N ALA A 26 3.71 32.22 1.45
CA ALA A 26 3.01 33.37 0.90
C ALA A 26 2.14 33.02 -0.33
N ASP A 27 2.50 31.97 -1.08
CA ASP A 27 1.75 31.46 -2.23
C ASP A 27 1.50 29.96 -2.15
N TYR A 28 1.18 29.46 -0.95
CA TYR A 28 0.99 28.02 -0.73
C TYR A 28 -0.08 27.41 -1.65
N SER A 29 -1.05 28.21 -2.08
CA SER A 29 -2.10 27.78 -3.01
C SER A 29 -1.56 27.37 -4.39
N ALA A 30 -0.54 28.07 -4.91
CA ALA A 30 0.11 27.71 -6.15
C ALA A 30 0.97 26.44 -5.98
N PHE A 31 1.66 26.30 -4.85
CA PHE A 31 2.44 25.09 -4.53
C PHE A 31 1.53 23.86 -4.42
N ILE A 32 0.34 23.98 -3.83
CA ILE A 32 -0.65 22.90 -3.81
C ILE A 32 -1.00 22.44 -5.24
N ARG A 33 -1.15 23.38 -6.19
CA ARG A 33 -1.48 23.05 -7.58
C ARG A 33 -0.32 22.41 -8.34
N LYS A 34 0.89 22.96 -8.20
CA LYS A 34 2.07 22.55 -8.99
C LYS A 34 2.79 21.34 -8.42
N ASN A 35 2.85 21.21 -7.09
CA ASN A 35 3.73 20.26 -6.40
C ASN A 35 2.95 19.23 -5.56
N SER A 36 1.69 18.96 -5.91
CA SER A 36 0.89 17.96 -5.24
C SER A 36 1.48 16.56 -5.44
N VAL A 37 1.76 15.89 -4.33
CA VAL A 37 2.19 14.48 -4.28
C VAL A 37 0.98 13.56 -4.18
N LYS A 38 -0.01 13.97 -3.38
CA LYS A 38 -1.22 13.18 -3.15
C LYS A 38 -2.36 14.12 -2.78
N SER A 39 -3.50 13.99 -3.44
CA SER A 39 -4.70 14.74 -3.10
C SER A 39 -5.92 13.83 -3.00
N ASN A 40 -6.79 14.12 -2.03
CA ASN A 40 -8.12 13.52 -1.92
C ASN A 40 -9.12 14.57 -1.42
N LYS A 41 -10.38 14.16 -1.21
CA LYS A 41 -11.46 15.07 -0.77
C LYS A 41 -11.22 15.75 0.58
N LEU A 42 -10.31 15.21 1.41
CA LEU A 42 -10.06 15.65 2.78
C LEU A 42 -8.73 16.38 2.95
N ARG A 43 -7.69 15.95 2.23
CA ARG A 43 -6.31 16.45 2.39
C ARG A 43 -5.54 16.47 1.08
N THR A 44 -4.60 17.40 0.99
CA THR A 44 -3.57 17.44 -0.04
C THR A 44 -2.19 17.44 0.62
N VAL A 45 -1.29 16.63 0.09
CA VAL A 45 0.13 16.59 0.47
C VAL A 45 0.92 17.14 -0.70
N PHE A 46 1.77 18.12 -0.46
CA PHE A 46 2.60 18.75 -1.50
C PHE A 46 4.03 18.98 -1.01
N LYS A 47 4.97 19.06 -1.96
CA LYS A 47 6.38 19.35 -1.68
C LYS A 47 6.68 20.83 -1.79
N VAL A 48 7.51 21.32 -0.86
CA VAL A 48 8.04 22.70 -0.87
C VAL A 48 9.49 22.69 -0.38
N THR A 49 10.19 23.78 -0.64
CA THR A 49 11.48 24.07 -0.03
C THR A 49 11.32 25.27 0.89
N GLY A 50 11.79 25.18 2.13
CA GLY A 50 11.77 26.28 3.07
C GLY A 50 12.88 26.16 4.11
N GLY A 51 13.48 27.29 4.52
CA GLY A 51 14.64 27.28 5.41
C GLY A 51 15.83 26.45 4.89
N GLY A 52 16.00 26.36 3.56
CA GLY A 52 17.02 25.52 2.92
C GLY A 52 16.75 24.01 2.96
N LYS A 53 15.57 23.58 3.41
CA LYS A 53 15.20 22.16 3.55
C LYS A 53 14.05 21.80 2.61
N ASN A 54 14.04 20.56 2.13
CA ASN A 54 12.87 20.01 1.43
C ASN A 54 11.85 19.49 2.44
N LEU A 55 10.59 19.83 2.22
CA LEU A 55 9.51 19.62 3.16
C LEU A 55 8.31 18.98 2.47
N TYR A 56 7.56 18.20 3.24
CA TYR A 56 6.19 17.83 2.91
C TYR A 56 5.23 18.64 3.77
N VAL A 57 4.21 19.21 3.13
CA VAL A 57 3.12 19.91 3.81
C VAL A 57 1.84 19.12 3.60
N LYS A 58 1.25 18.62 4.69
CA LYS A 58 -0.10 18.03 4.68
C LYS A 58 -1.09 19.15 4.99
N TYR A 59 -1.84 19.57 3.97
CA TYR A 59 -2.91 20.56 4.09
C TYR A 59 -4.27 19.88 4.18
N THR A 60 -5.07 20.30 5.15
CA THR A 60 -6.41 19.80 5.43
C THR A 60 -7.41 20.94 5.35
N ASN A 61 -8.50 20.72 4.61
CA ASN A 61 -9.59 21.68 4.49
C ASN A 61 -10.93 20.91 4.41
N PRO A 62 -11.52 20.57 5.57
CA PRO A 62 -12.75 19.80 5.62
C PRO A 62 -13.91 20.58 4.99
N LYS A 63 -14.52 19.99 3.94
CA LYS A 63 -15.65 20.61 3.24
C LYS A 63 -16.99 20.41 3.96
N SER A 64 -17.16 19.28 4.65
CA SER A 64 -18.41 18.95 5.35
C SER A 64 -18.59 19.73 6.66
N LEU A 65 -19.83 20.04 7.02
CA LEU A 65 -20.17 20.75 8.26
C LEU A 65 -19.68 20.01 9.51
N THR A 66 -19.88 18.69 9.56
CA THR A 66 -19.39 17.82 10.64
C THR A 66 -17.86 17.81 10.70
N GLY A 67 -17.19 17.78 9.55
CA GLY A 67 -15.73 17.85 9.47
C GLY A 67 -15.18 19.20 9.95
N LYS A 68 -15.87 20.30 9.62
CA LYS A 68 -15.54 21.65 10.09
C LYS A 68 -15.68 21.77 11.61
N LEU A 69 -16.75 21.24 12.19
CA LEU A 69 -16.94 21.25 13.64
C LEU A 69 -15.86 20.44 14.36
N LYS A 70 -15.56 19.22 13.87
CA LYS A 70 -14.49 18.37 14.44
C LYS A 70 -13.12 19.06 14.38
N ALA A 71 -12.79 19.70 13.26
CA ALA A 71 -11.52 20.40 13.08
C ALA A 71 -11.33 21.58 14.05
N ARG A 72 -12.43 22.21 14.50
CA ARG A 72 -12.37 23.27 15.53
C ARG A 72 -12.09 22.72 16.92
N LEU A 73 -12.69 21.58 17.26
CA LEU A 73 -12.60 21.00 18.61
C LEU A 73 -11.25 20.31 18.85
N VAL A 74 -10.82 19.49 17.88
CA VAL A 74 -9.55 18.75 17.96
C VAL A 74 -8.88 18.81 16.58
N PRO A 75 -7.94 19.75 16.38
CA PRO A 75 -7.25 19.88 15.11
C PRO A 75 -6.47 18.61 14.78
N GLN A 76 -6.83 17.93 13.68
CA GLN A 76 -6.21 16.66 13.27
C GLN A 76 -4.68 16.79 13.13
N VAL A 77 -4.22 17.91 12.55
CA VAL A 77 -2.79 18.21 12.38
C VAL A 77 -2.04 18.32 13.70
N LYS A 78 -2.69 18.81 14.77
CA LYS A 78 -2.11 18.85 16.12
C LYS A 78 -1.97 17.45 16.69
N SER A 79 -3.04 16.65 16.63
CA SER A 79 -3.00 15.27 17.13
C SER A 79 -1.98 14.41 16.38
N GLU A 80 -1.85 14.58 15.07
CA GLU A 80 -0.81 13.88 14.29
C GLU A 80 0.60 14.32 14.69
N PHE A 81 0.82 15.61 14.93
CA PHE A 81 2.08 16.12 15.46
C PHE A 81 2.40 15.54 16.85
N GLU A 82 1.42 15.50 17.75
CA GLU A 82 1.58 14.92 19.10
C GLU A 82 1.93 13.43 19.03
N SER A 83 1.31 12.67 18.13
CA SER A 83 1.68 11.27 17.86
C SER A 83 3.12 11.12 17.35
N ALA A 84 3.63 12.05 16.55
CA ALA A 84 5.04 12.06 16.15
C ALA A 84 5.97 12.29 17.34
N VAL A 85 5.62 13.21 18.25
CA VAL A 85 6.39 13.45 19.48
C VAL A 85 6.42 12.21 20.37
N PHE A 86 5.34 11.42 20.40
CA PHE A 86 5.34 10.14 21.11
C PHE A 86 6.32 9.13 20.50
N LEU A 87 6.42 9.07 19.17
CA LEU A 87 7.42 8.23 18.50
C LEU A 87 8.85 8.66 18.85
N GLU A 88 9.11 9.98 18.84
CA GLU A 88 10.40 10.56 19.24
C GLU A 88 10.79 10.18 20.67
N LYS A 89 9.85 10.29 21.62
CA LYS A 89 10.08 9.90 23.02
C LYS A 89 10.48 8.43 23.18
N HIS A 90 9.96 7.55 22.33
CA HIS A 90 10.25 6.11 22.36
C HIS A 90 11.38 5.71 21.41
N SER A 91 12.11 6.68 20.84
CA SER A 91 13.20 6.44 19.88
C SER A 91 12.78 5.59 18.67
N ILE A 92 11.51 5.68 18.28
CA ILE A 92 11.01 4.99 17.08
C ILE A 92 11.36 5.82 15.85
N PRO A 93 12.05 5.24 14.85
CA PRO A 93 12.33 5.92 13.59
C PRO A 93 11.04 6.41 12.89
N HIS A 94 10.98 7.70 12.61
CA HIS A 94 9.83 8.35 11.97
C HIS A 94 10.29 9.56 11.15
N ALA A 95 9.44 10.06 10.26
CA ALA A 95 9.69 11.33 9.58
C ALA A 95 9.67 12.48 10.59
N GLU A 96 10.66 13.38 10.53
CA GLU A 96 10.73 14.49 11.48
C GLU A 96 9.61 15.49 11.20
N TYR A 97 8.77 15.76 12.21
CA TYR A 97 7.76 16.81 12.13
C TYR A 97 8.31 18.13 12.68
N LEU A 98 8.17 19.18 11.89
CA LEU A 98 8.69 20.51 12.21
C LEU A 98 7.64 21.39 12.90
N GLY A 99 6.37 21.05 12.75
CA GLY A 99 5.28 21.72 13.46
C GLY A 99 4.00 21.76 12.65
N TRP A 100 3.04 22.52 13.15
CA TRP A 100 1.69 22.58 12.59
C TRP A 100 1.11 23.99 12.71
N GLY A 101 0.10 24.27 11.90
CA GLY A 101 -0.60 25.55 11.87
C GLY A 101 -2.09 25.39 11.62
N ILE A 102 -2.88 26.32 12.13
CA ILE A 102 -4.34 26.37 11.94
C ILE A 102 -4.83 27.74 11.51
N LYS A 103 -5.81 27.78 10.60
CA LYS A 103 -6.57 28.97 10.20
C LYS A 103 -8.05 28.61 10.05
N GLY A 104 -8.86 29.01 11.03
CA GLY A 104 -10.26 28.62 11.07
C GLY A 104 -10.43 27.10 11.15
N ASN A 105 -10.92 26.48 10.07
CA ASN A 105 -11.09 25.01 9.97
C ASN A 105 -9.97 24.35 9.17
N GLU A 106 -9.04 25.14 8.62
CA GLU A 106 -7.91 24.65 7.85
C GLU A 106 -6.75 24.29 8.78
N GLY A 107 -5.99 23.26 8.41
CA GLY A 107 -4.83 22.81 9.15
C GLY A 107 -3.68 22.45 8.21
N MET A 108 -2.46 22.80 8.62
CA MET A 108 -1.22 22.37 7.97
C MET A 108 -0.32 21.64 8.97
N LEU A 109 0.31 20.57 8.50
CA LEU A 109 1.35 19.84 9.22
C LEU A 109 2.60 19.79 8.32
N ILE A 110 3.74 20.16 8.88
CA ILE A 110 5.01 20.24 8.16
C ILE A 110 5.94 19.13 8.67
N SER A 111 6.45 18.32 7.74
CA SER A 111 7.49 17.32 8.02
C SER A 111 8.67 17.50 7.08
N LEU A 112 9.87 17.14 7.54
CA LEU A 112 11.07 17.09 6.73
C LEU A 112 10.95 15.97 5.69
N GLU A 113 11.46 16.21 4.48
CA GLU A 113 11.67 15.13 3.52
C GLU A 113 12.81 14.22 3.99
N LEU A 114 12.54 12.91 4.04
CA LEU A 114 13.57 11.90 4.16
C LEU A 114 14.22 11.68 2.78
N ALA A 115 15.38 12.31 2.56
CA ALA A 115 16.12 12.17 1.31
C ALA A 115 16.41 10.69 0.98
N ASN A 116 16.25 10.32 -0.29
CA ASN A 116 16.43 8.96 -0.82
C ASN A 116 15.50 7.90 -0.21
N ALA A 117 14.48 8.28 0.56
CA ALA A 117 13.50 7.34 1.08
C ALA A 117 12.40 7.04 0.05
N VAL A 118 12.02 5.78 -0.02
CA VAL A 118 10.93 5.27 -0.86
C VAL A 118 9.85 4.62 0.01
N ASN A 119 8.66 4.38 -0.53
CA ASN A 119 7.67 3.60 0.22
C ASN A 119 8.17 2.17 0.42
N ALA A 120 8.13 1.66 1.66
CA ALA A 120 8.63 0.32 1.98
C ALA A 120 7.90 -0.77 1.19
N ARG A 121 6.60 -0.57 0.95
CA ARG A 121 5.80 -1.50 0.15
C ARG A 121 6.31 -1.56 -1.29
N ASP A 122 6.57 -0.41 -1.89
CA ASP A 122 6.98 -0.33 -3.28
C ASP A 122 8.38 -0.92 -3.45
N PHE A 123 9.32 -0.59 -2.55
CA PHE A 123 10.65 -1.21 -2.54
C PHE A 123 10.60 -2.73 -2.42
N TRP A 124 9.71 -3.26 -1.55
CA TRP A 124 9.56 -4.71 -1.40
C TRP A 124 9.20 -5.38 -2.73
N PHE A 125 8.13 -4.94 -3.41
CA PHE A 125 7.66 -5.61 -4.62
C PHE A 125 8.49 -5.29 -5.87
N GLU A 126 9.12 -4.11 -5.94
CA GLU A 126 9.91 -3.72 -7.11
C GLU A 126 11.36 -4.21 -7.06
N HIS A 127 11.92 -4.42 -5.86
CA HIS A 127 13.35 -4.70 -5.71
C HIS A 127 13.66 -5.85 -4.77
N ALA A 128 13.09 -5.86 -3.55
CA ALA A 128 13.51 -6.83 -2.54
C ALA A 128 13.01 -8.25 -2.88
N ALA A 129 11.72 -8.42 -3.18
CA ALA A 129 11.10 -9.72 -3.39
C ALA A 129 11.69 -10.52 -4.58
N VAL A 130 12.25 -9.81 -5.57
CA VAL A 130 12.81 -10.40 -6.80
C VAL A 130 14.34 -10.58 -6.76
N ASN A 131 15.00 -10.17 -5.67
CA ASN A 131 16.44 -10.28 -5.50
C ASN A 131 16.76 -10.87 -4.13
N VAL A 132 17.36 -12.06 -4.10
CA VAL A 132 17.58 -12.84 -2.88
C VAL A 132 18.34 -12.05 -1.80
N GLU A 133 19.39 -11.32 -2.17
CA GLU A 133 20.20 -10.55 -1.22
C GLU A 133 19.42 -9.37 -0.63
N LYS A 134 18.74 -8.59 -1.49
CA LYS A 134 17.90 -7.47 -1.06
C LYS A 134 16.72 -7.95 -0.21
N LYS A 135 16.12 -9.09 -0.55
CA LYS A 135 15.07 -9.73 0.25
C LYS A 135 15.55 -10.01 1.66
N LYS A 136 16.71 -10.67 1.78
CA LYS A 136 17.31 -11.03 3.08
C LYS A 136 17.59 -9.79 3.92
N LEU A 137 18.25 -8.77 3.34
CA LEU A 137 18.55 -7.52 4.05
C LEU A 137 17.29 -6.75 4.45
N PHE A 138 16.28 -6.71 3.58
CA PHE A 138 15.00 -6.08 3.88
C PHE A 138 14.31 -6.76 5.06
N LEU A 139 14.18 -8.09 5.04
CA LEU A 139 13.51 -8.85 6.10
C LEU A 139 14.24 -8.75 7.44
N LEU A 140 15.57 -8.80 7.43
CA LEU A 140 16.38 -8.61 8.63
C LEU A 140 16.11 -7.25 9.29
N ASN A 141 16.25 -6.16 8.54
CA ASN A 141 16.04 -4.81 9.06
C ASN A 141 14.57 -4.54 9.39
N PHE A 142 13.64 -5.12 8.64
CA PHE A 142 12.21 -5.02 8.92
C PHE A 142 11.88 -5.70 10.25
N SER A 143 12.40 -6.90 10.50
CA SER A 143 12.20 -7.60 11.78
C SER A 143 12.76 -6.80 12.97
N SER A 144 13.90 -6.14 12.79
CA SER A 144 14.52 -5.30 13.82
C SER A 144 13.69 -4.04 14.10
N PHE A 145 13.19 -3.39 13.06
CA PHE A 145 12.26 -2.26 13.20
C PHE A 145 10.97 -2.68 13.90
N LEU A 146 10.37 -3.81 13.50
CA LEU A 146 9.16 -4.32 14.14
C LEU A 146 9.42 -4.66 15.61
N LYS A 147 10.51 -5.36 15.92
CA LYS A 147 10.89 -5.66 17.31
C LYS A 147 10.97 -4.40 18.17
N LEU A 148 11.66 -3.37 17.66
CA LEU A 148 11.73 -2.07 18.32
C LEU A 148 10.33 -1.49 18.55
N PHE A 149 9.49 -1.45 17.50
CA PHE A 149 8.13 -0.91 17.60
C PHE A 149 7.26 -1.68 18.61
N PHE A 150 7.17 -3.01 18.51
CA PHE A 150 6.34 -3.83 19.40
C PHE A 150 6.81 -3.76 20.86
N SER A 151 8.13 -3.67 21.09
CA SER A 151 8.69 -3.52 22.44
C SER A 151 8.43 -2.15 23.08
N SER A 152 8.01 -1.15 22.31
CA SER A 152 7.79 0.21 22.81
C SER A 152 6.46 0.41 23.56
N GLY A 153 5.54 -0.56 23.48
CA GLY A 153 4.18 -0.42 24.05
C GLY A 153 3.27 0.55 23.28
N LEU A 154 3.70 1.02 22.11
CA LEU A 154 2.89 1.88 21.25
C LEU A 154 1.94 1.08 20.36
N LEU A 155 0.75 1.63 20.16
CA LEU A 155 -0.21 1.16 19.15
C LEU A 155 -0.31 2.16 18.03
N HIS A 156 -0.25 1.65 16.80
CA HIS A 156 -0.56 2.43 15.61
C HIS A 156 -1.86 1.93 14.98
N PRO A 157 -2.94 2.73 14.94
CA PRO A 157 -4.27 2.26 14.51
C PRO A 157 -4.32 1.89 13.01
N ASP A 158 -3.45 2.51 12.20
CA ASP A 158 -3.29 2.21 10.77
C ASP A 158 -1.89 1.64 10.46
N PHE A 159 -1.43 0.66 11.27
CA PHE A 159 -0.09 0.09 11.12
C PHE A 159 0.00 -0.85 9.91
N HIS A 160 0.43 -0.31 8.78
CA HIS A 160 0.61 -1.07 7.56
C HIS A 160 1.87 -0.63 6.81
N ILE A 161 2.43 -1.50 5.97
CA ILE A 161 3.70 -1.25 5.26
C ILE A 161 3.66 -0.02 4.35
N GLY A 162 2.48 0.37 3.85
CA GLY A 162 2.31 1.61 3.08
C GLY A 162 2.51 2.90 3.88
N ASN A 163 2.53 2.84 5.22
CA ASN A 163 2.80 3.93 6.14
C ASN A 163 4.26 3.86 6.66
N LEU A 164 5.10 3.07 6.00
CA LEU A 164 6.53 3.03 6.26
C LEU A 164 7.28 3.56 5.03
N LEU A 165 8.23 4.47 5.27
CA LEU A 165 9.29 4.78 4.34
C LEU A 165 10.49 3.88 4.62
N PHE A 166 11.27 3.61 3.58
CA PHE A 166 12.45 2.77 3.60
C PHE A 166 13.59 3.52 2.91
N LYS A 167 14.77 3.55 3.53
CA LYS A 167 15.99 4.14 2.98
C LYS A 167 16.88 3.03 2.42
N PRO A 168 17.01 2.88 1.08
CA PRO A 168 17.75 1.77 0.49
C PRO A 168 19.25 1.75 0.75
N ASP A 169 19.85 2.91 1.02
CA ASP A 169 21.26 3.08 1.34
C ASP A 169 21.61 2.56 2.74
N SER A 170 20.75 2.81 3.73
CA SER A 170 20.96 2.39 5.13
C SER A 170 20.10 1.21 5.59
N PHE A 171 19.18 0.73 4.73
CA PHE A 171 18.17 -0.28 5.04
C PHE A 171 17.27 0.06 6.25
N GLN A 172 17.05 1.35 6.53
CA GLN A 172 16.26 1.80 7.66
C GLN A 172 14.80 2.06 7.30
N PHE A 173 13.91 1.72 8.23
CA PHE A 173 12.47 1.97 8.15
C PHE A 173 12.09 3.20 8.97
N PHE A 174 11.12 3.98 8.49
CA PHE A 174 10.62 5.17 9.17
C PHE A 174 9.09 5.21 9.08
N ILE A 175 8.42 5.47 10.20
CA ILE A 175 6.97 5.68 10.21
C ILE A 175 6.65 7.03 9.55
N VAL A 176 5.64 7.00 8.67
CA VAL A 176 4.95 8.18 8.14
C VAL A 176 3.46 8.07 8.42
N ASP A 177 2.79 9.23 8.59
CA ASP A 177 1.38 9.28 9.01
C ASP A 177 1.15 8.70 10.42
N PRO A 178 1.77 9.28 11.47
CA PRO A 178 1.69 8.75 12.84
C PRO A 178 0.33 8.98 13.50
N TYR A 179 -0.68 9.45 12.78
CA TYR A 179 -1.94 9.88 13.34
C TYR A 179 -2.61 8.80 14.20
N GLY A 180 -2.89 9.14 15.47
CA GLY A 180 -3.62 8.27 16.39
C GLY A 180 -2.74 7.24 17.11
N ILE A 181 -1.41 7.32 16.96
CA ILE A 181 -0.49 6.54 17.79
C ILE A 181 -0.68 6.93 19.26
N LYS A 182 -0.76 5.90 20.11
CA LYS A 182 -0.96 6.02 21.54
C LYS A 182 -0.15 4.97 22.29
N GLU A 183 0.26 5.32 23.51
CA GLU A 183 0.82 4.37 24.46
C GLU A 183 -0.33 3.58 25.09
N THR A 184 -0.23 2.26 25.07
CA THR A 184 -1.14 1.40 25.83
C THR A 184 -0.29 0.52 26.70
N GLY A 185 -0.43 0.66 28.03
CA GLY A 185 0.42 -0.08 28.97
C GLY A 185 0.65 -1.53 28.57
N VAL A 186 -0.42 -2.33 28.51
CA VAL A 186 -0.40 -3.67 27.92
C VAL A 186 -1.39 -3.73 26.74
N PRO A 187 -0.90 -3.82 25.49
CA PRO A 187 -1.76 -4.05 24.32
C PRO A 187 -2.65 -5.28 24.47
N SER A 188 -3.91 -5.20 24.04
CA SER A 188 -4.75 -6.39 24.00
C SER A 188 -4.26 -7.38 22.93
N PRO A 189 -4.57 -8.69 23.05
CA PRO A 189 -4.25 -9.65 22.00
C PRO A 189 -4.82 -9.28 20.62
N SER A 190 -5.95 -8.55 20.59
CA SER A 190 -6.54 -8.04 19.35
C SER A 190 -5.72 -6.90 18.75
N ASP A 191 -5.19 -6.00 19.57
CA ASP A 191 -4.34 -4.90 19.11
C ASP A 191 -3.03 -5.41 18.53
N ILE A 192 -2.38 -6.34 19.24
CA ILE A 192 -1.16 -7.01 18.78
C ILE A 192 -1.43 -7.68 17.44
N PHE A 193 -2.49 -8.49 17.37
CA PHE A 193 -2.84 -9.19 16.13
C PHE A 193 -3.13 -8.22 14.97
N SER A 194 -3.83 -7.12 15.22
CA SER A 194 -4.11 -6.08 14.22
C SER A 194 -2.81 -5.53 13.64
N MET A 195 -1.84 -5.19 14.48
CA MET A 195 -0.53 -4.69 14.04
C MET A 195 0.30 -5.78 13.34
N SER A 196 0.26 -7.03 13.80
CA SER A 196 0.96 -8.15 13.16
C SER A 196 0.51 -8.39 11.71
N ARG A 197 -0.68 -7.93 11.32
CA ARG A 197 -1.16 -8.01 9.93
C ARG A 197 -0.26 -7.26 8.93
N ILE A 198 0.62 -6.37 9.39
CA ILE A 198 1.62 -5.73 8.53
C ILE A 198 2.44 -6.76 7.74
N ILE A 199 2.74 -7.93 8.34
CA ILE A 199 3.46 -9.02 7.68
C ILE A 199 2.61 -9.64 6.56
N GLY A 200 1.29 -9.72 6.76
CA GLY A 200 0.34 -10.22 5.76
C GLY A 200 0.33 -9.41 4.46
N ALA A 201 0.83 -8.17 4.47
CA ALA A 201 1.01 -7.37 3.26
C ALA A 201 2.08 -7.94 2.31
N LEU A 202 3.04 -8.70 2.84
CA LEU A 202 4.14 -9.34 2.10
C LEU A 202 3.81 -10.75 1.60
N ARG A 203 2.60 -11.25 1.92
CA ARG A 203 2.17 -12.60 1.54
C ARG A 203 2.16 -12.75 0.01
N GLY A 204 2.55 -13.94 -0.46
CA GLY A 204 2.74 -14.27 -1.88
C GLY A 204 4.22 -14.36 -2.25
N GLU A 205 5.03 -13.49 -1.66
CA GLU A 205 6.45 -13.32 -1.94
C GLU A 205 7.32 -13.82 -0.77
N LEU A 206 6.71 -14.10 0.39
CA LEU A 206 7.31 -14.84 1.50
C LEU A 206 7.03 -16.34 1.39
N SER A 207 8.04 -17.16 1.67
CA SER A 207 7.83 -18.56 2.08
C SER A 207 7.24 -18.63 3.50
N ASP A 208 6.70 -19.78 3.88
CA ASP A 208 6.20 -19.95 5.26
C ASP A 208 7.32 -19.84 6.29
N THR A 209 8.51 -20.38 5.98
CA THR A 209 9.69 -20.27 6.85
C THR A 209 10.11 -18.81 7.03
N GLU A 210 10.21 -18.03 5.95
CA GLU A 210 10.58 -16.61 6.05
C GLU A 210 9.56 -15.80 6.87
N ALA A 211 8.27 -16.12 6.74
CA ALA A 211 7.22 -15.46 7.52
C ALA A 211 7.33 -15.82 9.02
N MET A 212 7.60 -17.09 9.34
CA MET A 212 7.80 -17.54 10.72
C MET A 212 9.05 -16.92 11.34
N ASP A 213 10.17 -16.89 10.61
CA ASP A 213 11.41 -16.24 11.06
C ASP A 213 11.21 -14.75 11.30
N LEU A 214 10.50 -14.05 10.40
CA LEU A 214 10.16 -12.65 10.57
C LEU A 214 9.32 -12.42 11.84
N ILE A 215 8.32 -13.27 12.09
CA ILE A 215 7.47 -13.20 13.28
C ILE A 215 8.28 -13.38 14.58
N ILE A 216 9.16 -14.39 14.61
CA ILE A 216 10.02 -14.68 15.78
C ILE A 216 11.02 -13.55 16.00
N ASN A 217 11.73 -13.14 14.95
CA ASN A 217 12.75 -12.07 15.04
C ASN A 217 12.15 -10.71 15.41
N SER A 218 10.86 -10.50 15.11
CA SER A 218 10.11 -9.31 15.53
C SER A 218 9.60 -9.38 16.98
N GLY A 219 9.81 -10.50 17.69
CA GLY A 219 9.33 -10.71 19.06
C GLY A 219 7.82 -10.95 19.18
N MET A 220 7.13 -11.32 18.09
CA MET A 220 5.68 -11.58 18.11
C MET A 220 5.33 -13.02 18.50
N ALA A 221 6.31 -13.93 18.47
CA ALA A 221 6.18 -15.30 18.92
C ALA A 221 7.53 -15.80 19.46
N GLU A 222 7.49 -16.74 20.40
CA GLU A 222 8.69 -17.30 21.05
C GLU A 222 9.32 -18.45 20.24
N ASP A 223 8.51 -19.15 19.46
CA ASP A 223 8.91 -20.38 18.78
C ASP A 223 8.20 -20.55 17.42
N ILE A 224 8.67 -21.52 16.62
CA ILE A 224 8.17 -21.81 15.27
C ILE A 224 6.70 -22.26 15.27
N SER A 225 6.25 -23.02 16.27
CA SER A 225 4.85 -23.47 16.36
C SER A 225 3.91 -22.29 16.61
N SER A 226 4.27 -21.43 17.56
CA SER A 226 3.55 -20.20 17.87
C SER A 226 3.55 -19.23 16.69
N ALA A 227 4.69 -19.08 16.01
CA ALA A 227 4.81 -18.26 14.80
C ALA A 227 3.95 -18.80 13.65
N GLY A 228 3.95 -20.11 13.41
CA GLY A 228 3.13 -20.75 12.39
C GLY A 228 1.63 -20.65 12.67
N LYS A 229 1.20 -20.67 13.94
CA LYS A 229 -0.20 -20.38 14.32
C LYS A 229 -0.58 -18.93 14.01
N LEU A 230 0.27 -17.97 14.40
CA LEU A 230 0.04 -16.55 14.13
C LEU A 230 0.00 -16.28 12.62
N TRP A 231 0.93 -16.85 11.86
CA TRP A 231 1.00 -16.68 10.41
C TRP A 231 -0.27 -17.17 9.71
N ARG A 232 -0.75 -18.38 10.05
CA ARG A 232 -2.02 -18.90 9.52
C ARG A 232 -3.21 -18.02 9.88
N LYS A 233 -3.24 -17.47 11.11
CA LYS A 233 -4.27 -16.53 11.53
C LYS A 233 -4.24 -15.24 10.71
N ILE A 234 -3.05 -14.70 10.41
CA ILE A 234 -2.87 -13.55 9.51
C ILE A 234 -3.38 -13.88 8.11
N LEU A 235 -2.95 -15.00 7.52
CA LEU A 235 -3.39 -15.42 6.18
C LEU A 235 -4.91 -15.55 6.08
N LYS A 236 -5.56 -16.14 7.08
CA LYS A 236 -7.03 -16.24 7.15
C LYS A 236 -7.69 -14.86 7.21
N ALA A 237 -7.21 -13.96 8.07
CA ALA A 237 -7.77 -12.61 8.17
C ALA A 237 -7.57 -11.78 6.88
N GLU A 238 -6.44 -11.96 6.19
CA GLU A 238 -6.20 -11.36 4.88
C GLU A 238 -7.18 -11.87 3.83
N ALA A 239 -7.42 -13.19 3.79
CA ALA A 239 -8.41 -13.81 2.91
C ALA A 239 -9.83 -13.26 3.15
N GLU A 240 -10.26 -13.22 4.41
CA GLU A 240 -11.58 -12.70 4.80
C GLU A 240 -11.76 -11.23 4.43
N GLU A 241 -10.73 -10.39 4.64
CA GLU A 241 -10.79 -8.97 4.30
C GLU A 241 -10.87 -8.75 2.77
N ILE A 242 -10.19 -9.58 1.97
CA ILE A 242 -10.32 -9.54 0.50
C ILE A 242 -11.74 -9.83 0.08
N GLU A 243 -12.38 -10.83 0.67
CA GLU A 243 -13.76 -11.22 0.35
C GLU A 243 -14.75 -10.13 0.72
N LYS A 244 -14.60 -9.54 1.92
CA LYS A 244 -15.38 -8.39 2.36
C LYS A 244 -15.23 -7.20 1.40
N LEU A 245 -14.02 -6.94 0.90
CA LEU A 245 -13.74 -5.82 -0.02
C LEU A 245 -14.06 -6.15 -1.48
N TRP A 246 -14.34 -7.40 -1.83
CA TRP A 246 -14.47 -7.86 -3.21
C TRP A 246 -15.56 -7.11 -4.01
N PRO A 247 -16.77 -6.85 -3.49
CA PRO A 247 -17.80 -6.10 -4.22
C PRO A 247 -17.31 -4.72 -4.68
N LYS A 248 -16.63 -3.99 -3.78
CA LYS A 248 -16.04 -2.69 -4.08
C LYS A 248 -14.89 -2.79 -5.09
N ARG A 249 -14.04 -3.82 -4.98
CA ARG A 249 -12.90 -4.02 -5.88
C ARG A 249 -13.34 -4.35 -7.31
N LYS A 250 -14.40 -5.14 -7.50
CA LYS A 250 -15.00 -5.38 -8.83
C LYS A 250 -15.33 -4.06 -9.53
N LEU A 251 -16.05 -3.18 -8.85
CA LEU A 251 -16.41 -1.86 -9.37
C LEU A 251 -15.19 -0.98 -9.65
N GLN A 252 -14.12 -1.12 -8.87
CA GLN A 252 -12.88 -0.39 -9.14
C GLN A 252 -12.18 -0.93 -10.38
N ILE A 253 -12.01 -2.25 -10.52
CA ILE A 253 -11.33 -2.89 -11.66
C ILE A 253 -11.98 -2.51 -13.00
N LEU A 254 -13.32 -2.41 -13.02
CA LEU A 254 -14.07 -2.10 -14.24
C LEU A 254 -14.09 -0.59 -14.58
N LYS A 255 -13.54 0.29 -13.73
CA LYS A 255 -13.43 1.71 -14.03
C LYS A 255 -12.21 1.99 -14.91
N SER A 256 -12.35 2.96 -15.81
CA SER A 256 -11.34 3.36 -16.80
C SER A 256 -9.99 3.78 -16.21
N SER A 257 -9.97 4.33 -14.99
CA SER A 257 -8.76 4.81 -14.31
C SER A 257 -8.57 4.15 -12.94
N SER A 258 -8.57 2.82 -12.91
CA SER A 258 -8.37 2.07 -11.68
C SER A 258 -6.89 1.83 -11.39
N ARG A 259 -6.55 1.69 -10.11
CA ARG A 259 -5.20 1.23 -9.70
C ARG A 259 -4.89 -0.21 -10.13
N TYR A 260 -5.88 -0.98 -10.58
CA TYR A 260 -5.77 -2.41 -10.86
C TYR A 260 -5.71 -2.73 -12.35
N ALA A 261 -6.36 -1.89 -13.16
CA ALA A 261 -6.39 -1.96 -14.61
C ALA A 261 -6.58 -0.55 -15.16
N MET A 262 -5.83 -0.25 -16.21
CA MET A 262 -5.89 1.02 -16.94
C MET A 262 -6.61 0.79 -18.26
N GLN A 263 -7.60 1.63 -18.57
CA GLN A 263 -8.18 1.70 -19.90
C GLN A 263 -7.35 2.68 -20.74
N ILE A 264 -6.88 2.24 -21.91
CA ILE A 264 -6.03 3.05 -22.79
C ILE A 264 -6.87 3.80 -23.83
N HIS A 265 -7.66 3.06 -24.61
CA HIS A 265 -8.60 3.56 -25.62
C HIS A 265 -9.81 2.63 -25.71
N ASP A 266 -10.74 2.89 -26.65
CA ASP A 266 -12.03 2.21 -26.76
C ASP A 266 -11.92 0.69 -26.62
N GLY A 267 -12.30 0.20 -25.44
CA GLY A 267 -12.34 -1.21 -25.10
C GLY A 267 -11.05 -1.89 -24.63
N LEU A 268 -9.86 -1.27 -24.74
CA LEU A 268 -8.60 -1.90 -24.28
C LEU A 268 -8.31 -1.62 -22.80
N PHE A 269 -8.25 -2.69 -22.01
CA PHE A 269 -7.83 -2.69 -20.61
C PHE A 269 -6.51 -3.43 -20.45
N ILE A 270 -5.53 -2.80 -19.79
CA ILE A 270 -4.26 -3.42 -19.41
C ILE A 270 -4.25 -3.59 -17.89
N ARG A 271 -3.89 -4.79 -17.44
CA ARG A 271 -3.75 -5.11 -16.01
C ARG A 271 -2.52 -4.39 -15.44
N ASN A 272 -2.68 -3.85 -14.24
CA ASN A 272 -1.58 -3.37 -13.44
C ASN A 272 -1.03 -4.48 -12.52
N SER A 273 0.26 -4.39 -12.25
CA SER A 273 0.93 -5.12 -11.18
C SER A 273 0.32 -4.80 -9.81
N MET A 274 0.70 -5.56 -8.79
CA MET A 274 0.22 -5.36 -7.41
C MET A 274 0.68 -4.06 -6.76
N TYR A 275 1.57 -3.30 -7.42
CA TYR A 275 2.01 -1.96 -7.02
C TYR A 275 1.53 -0.87 -7.98
N GLY A 276 0.68 -1.20 -8.96
CA GLY A 276 -0.08 -0.23 -9.75
C GLY A 276 0.57 0.25 -11.04
N LYS A 277 1.66 -0.38 -11.50
CA LYS A 277 2.24 -0.14 -12.84
C LYS A 277 1.67 -1.13 -13.85
N PRO A 278 1.40 -0.75 -15.11
CA PRO A 278 0.95 -1.70 -16.14
C PRO A 278 2.01 -2.79 -16.35
N PHE A 279 1.58 -4.02 -16.65
CA PHE A 279 2.50 -5.14 -16.90
C PHE A 279 3.36 -4.94 -18.16
N PHE A 280 2.89 -4.15 -19.12
CA PHE A 280 3.59 -3.80 -20.35
C PHE A 280 3.09 -2.46 -20.89
N SER A 281 3.86 -1.83 -21.79
CA SER A 281 3.44 -0.59 -22.44
C SER A 281 2.32 -0.88 -23.45
N PRO A 282 1.27 -0.04 -23.57
CA PRO A 282 0.22 -0.22 -24.57
C PRO A 282 0.76 -0.41 -25.98
N ASP A 283 1.84 0.29 -26.34
CA ASP A 283 2.46 0.23 -27.67
C ASP A 283 2.98 -1.18 -28.03
N MET A 284 3.26 -2.01 -27.02
CA MET A 284 3.70 -3.39 -27.24
C MET A 284 2.59 -4.27 -27.86
N LEU A 285 1.31 -3.89 -27.75
CA LEU A 285 0.21 -4.57 -28.44
C LEU A 285 0.10 -4.16 -29.92
N ASN A 286 0.90 -3.21 -30.40
CA ASN A 286 1.01 -2.92 -31.83
C ASN A 286 2.10 -3.75 -32.51
N ASP A 287 2.93 -4.46 -31.73
CA ASP A 287 3.97 -5.35 -32.25
C ASP A 287 3.43 -6.79 -32.35
N GLU A 288 3.12 -7.22 -33.57
CA GLU A 288 2.61 -8.57 -33.86
C GLU A 288 3.60 -9.66 -33.44
N LYS A 289 4.91 -9.41 -33.56
CA LYS A 289 5.94 -10.37 -33.15
C LYS A 289 5.90 -10.53 -31.63
N PHE A 290 5.87 -9.41 -30.89
CA PHE A 290 5.73 -9.43 -29.44
C PHE A 290 4.48 -10.18 -29.00
N ILE A 291 3.32 -9.89 -29.61
CA ILE A 291 2.07 -10.58 -29.28
C ILE A 291 2.20 -12.10 -29.48
N LYS A 292 2.72 -12.53 -30.64
CA LYS A 292 2.86 -13.95 -30.97
C LYS A 292 3.84 -14.66 -30.02
N THR A 293 4.92 -14.01 -29.61
CA THR A 293 5.94 -14.59 -28.73
C THR A 293 5.54 -14.58 -27.25
N THR A 294 4.76 -13.58 -26.82
CA THR A 294 4.52 -13.32 -25.39
C THR A 294 3.13 -13.77 -24.94
N PHE A 295 2.11 -13.69 -25.82
CA PHE A 295 0.73 -13.94 -25.42
C PHE A 295 0.09 -15.16 -26.10
N LYS A 296 -0.73 -15.85 -25.30
CA LYS A 296 -1.80 -16.73 -25.77
C LYS A 296 -3.11 -15.94 -25.75
N LEU A 297 -3.75 -15.83 -26.91
CA LEU A 297 -5.01 -15.12 -27.06
C LEU A 297 -6.17 -16.08 -26.79
N LEU A 298 -7.24 -15.54 -26.21
CA LEU A 298 -8.50 -16.24 -26.03
C LEU A 298 -9.66 -15.36 -26.46
N GLU A 299 -10.32 -15.76 -27.53
CA GLU A 299 -11.55 -15.15 -28.01
C GLU A 299 -12.76 -15.74 -27.29
N ILE A 300 -13.61 -14.88 -26.72
CA ILE A 300 -14.70 -15.32 -25.87
C ILE A 300 -15.86 -14.31 -25.82
N PRO A 301 -17.12 -14.74 -25.64
CA PRO A 301 -18.24 -13.81 -25.41
C PRO A 301 -17.99 -12.86 -24.24
N GLY A 302 -18.48 -11.61 -24.37
CA GLY A 302 -18.16 -10.51 -23.45
C GLY A 302 -18.48 -10.78 -21.97
N GLU A 303 -19.65 -11.35 -21.67
CA GLU A 303 -20.04 -11.70 -20.30
C GLU A 303 -19.05 -12.69 -19.67
N LYS A 304 -18.61 -13.70 -20.43
CA LYS A 304 -17.63 -14.68 -19.98
C LYS A 304 -16.22 -14.08 -19.85
N ALA A 305 -15.84 -13.16 -20.76
CA ALA A 305 -14.59 -12.42 -20.68
C ALA A 305 -14.51 -11.63 -19.36
N GLU A 306 -15.57 -10.90 -19.03
CA GLU A 306 -15.64 -10.13 -17.79
C GLU A 306 -15.56 -11.03 -16.55
N LYS A 307 -16.29 -12.15 -16.56
CA LYS A 307 -16.27 -13.11 -15.46
C LYS A 307 -14.86 -13.65 -15.20
N LEU A 308 -14.16 -14.09 -16.25
CA LEU A 308 -12.77 -14.58 -16.16
C LEU A 308 -11.79 -13.48 -15.73
N TRP A 309 -11.96 -12.27 -16.26
CA TRP A 309 -11.15 -11.10 -15.91
C TRP A 309 -11.26 -10.78 -14.41
N LEU A 310 -12.48 -10.74 -13.88
CA LEU A 310 -12.73 -10.50 -12.46
C LEU A 310 -12.28 -11.69 -11.58
N ALA A 311 -12.56 -12.93 -11.99
CA ALA A 311 -12.16 -14.12 -11.23
C ALA A 311 -10.64 -14.18 -11.05
N SER A 312 -9.87 -13.91 -12.11
CA SER A 312 -8.41 -13.85 -12.03
C SER A 312 -7.90 -12.71 -11.13
N PHE A 313 -8.52 -11.53 -11.12
CA PHE A 313 -8.16 -10.50 -10.12
C PHE A 313 -8.44 -10.96 -8.68
N ARG A 314 -9.55 -11.67 -8.45
CA ARG A 314 -9.87 -12.21 -7.12
C ARG A 314 -8.81 -13.21 -6.66
N LEU A 315 -8.40 -14.12 -7.54
CA LEU A 315 -7.30 -15.06 -7.28
C LEU A 315 -5.97 -14.33 -7.03
N GLN A 316 -5.67 -13.29 -7.82
CA GLN A 316 -4.47 -12.47 -7.63
C GLN A 316 -4.46 -11.78 -6.26
N PHE A 317 -5.58 -11.22 -5.80
CA PHE A 317 -5.65 -10.61 -4.46
C PHE A 317 -5.43 -11.61 -3.33
N HIS A 318 -5.87 -12.85 -3.54
CA HIS A 318 -5.61 -13.99 -2.65
C HIS A 318 -4.20 -14.56 -2.79
N ARG A 319 -3.40 -14.07 -3.74
CA ARG A 319 -2.05 -14.56 -4.06
C ARG A 319 -2.03 -16.03 -4.49
N ILE A 320 -3.09 -16.48 -5.13
CA ILE A 320 -3.16 -17.82 -5.69
C ILE A 320 -2.52 -17.77 -7.08
N ALA A 321 -1.51 -18.61 -7.33
CA ALA A 321 -0.92 -18.76 -8.65
C ALA A 321 -1.97 -19.30 -9.63
N HIS A 322 -2.14 -18.64 -10.79
CA HIS A 322 -3.13 -19.00 -11.79
C HIS A 322 -2.77 -18.37 -13.15
N PRO A 323 -3.28 -18.91 -14.28
CA PRO A 323 -3.21 -18.24 -15.58
C PRO A 323 -3.90 -16.88 -15.54
N MET A 324 -3.14 -15.81 -15.60
CA MET A 324 -3.63 -14.45 -15.43
C MET A 324 -3.76 -13.72 -16.78
N PRO A 325 -4.95 -13.24 -17.17
CA PRO A 325 -5.07 -12.38 -18.33
C PRO A 325 -4.44 -11.01 -18.00
N LEU A 326 -3.53 -10.56 -18.84
CA LEU A 326 -2.77 -9.32 -18.70
C LEU A 326 -3.41 -8.16 -19.49
N ALA A 327 -4.19 -8.45 -20.52
CA ALA A 327 -5.05 -7.47 -21.18
C ALA A 327 -6.41 -8.05 -21.59
N TRP A 328 -7.36 -7.13 -21.76
CA TRP A 328 -8.71 -7.40 -22.22
C TRP A 328 -9.11 -6.36 -23.27
N VAL A 329 -9.41 -6.81 -24.48
CA VAL A 329 -10.00 -5.99 -25.54
C VAL A 329 -11.49 -6.26 -25.60
N LYS A 330 -12.30 -5.23 -25.33
CA LYS A 330 -13.75 -5.25 -25.52
C LYS A 330 -14.09 -4.85 -26.95
N SER A 331 -14.80 -5.72 -27.65
CA SER A 331 -15.37 -5.45 -28.97
C SER A 331 -16.85 -5.15 -28.84
N SER A 332 -17.39 -4.26 -29.68
CA SER A 332 -18.83 -4.00 -29.79
C SER A 332 -19.59 -5.14 -30.45
N GLU A 333 -18.92 -5.93 -31.30
CA GLU A 333 -19.56 -6.96 -32.13
C GLU A 333 -19.31 -8.39 -31.64
N ALA A 334 -18.53 -8.57 -30.56
CA ALA A 334 -17.97 -9.85 -30.11
C ALA A 334 -17.10 -10.56 -31.20
N PRO A 335 -16.19 -11.48 -30.85
CA PRO A 335 -15.76 -11.85 -29.50
C PRO A 335 -14.92 -10.76 -28.81
N HIS A 336 -14.85 -10.82 -27.49
CA HIS A 336 -13.83 -10.11 -26.71
C HIS A 336 -12.54 -10.94 -26.72
N ILE A 337 -11.40 -10.28 -26.55
CA ILE A 337 -10.09 -10.95 -26.54
C ILE A 337 -9.42 -10.79 -25.19
N LEU A 338 -9.02 -11.89 -24.57
CA LEU A 338 -8.16 -11.93 -23.38
C LEU A 338 -6.74 -12.36 -23.75
N TYR A 339 -5.75 -11.61 -23.29
CA TYR A 339 -4.33 -11.89 -23.52
C TYR A 339 -3.72 -12.51 -22.28
N PHE A 340 -3.29 -13.78 -22.36
CA PHE A 340 -2.61 -14.49 -21.28
C PHE A 340 -1.12 -14.58 -21.56
N SER A 341 -0.27 -14.43 -20.54
CA SER A 341 1.17 -14.72 -20.69
C SER A 341 1.39 -16.17 -21.14
N ARG A 342 2.28 -16.40 -22.12
CA ARG A 342 2.73 -17.75 -22.50
C ARG A 342 3.64 -18.35 -21.44
N ASP A 343 4.45 -17.51 -20.80
CA ASP A 343 5.25 -17.89 -19.65
C ASP A 343 4.31 -17.97 -18.45
N LEU A 344 3.77 -19.17 -18.23
CA LEU A 344 2.92 -19.53 -17.09
C LEU A 344 3.69 -19.55 -15.76
N GLU A 345 4.99 -19.26 -15.78
CA GLU A 345 5.74 -18.94 -14.57
C GLU A 345 5.23 -17.60 -14.05
N THR A 346 4.11 -17.68 -13.33
CA THR A 346 3.77 -16.64 -12.36
C THR A 346 5.04 -16.47 -11.54
N PRO A 347 5.61 -15.26 -11.40
CA PRO A 347 6.81 -15.02 -10.60
C PRO A 347 6.46 -15.10 -9.10
N CYS A 348 5.88 -16.22 -8.70
CA CYS A 348 5.66 -16.61 -7.32
C CYS A 348 6.67 -17.72 -7.06
N LEU A 349 7.76 -17.35 -6.40
CA LEU A 349 8.90 -18.21 -6.04
C LEU A 349 8.50 -19.48 -5.26
N HIS A 350 7.22 -19.63 -4.86
CA HIS A 350 6.72 -20.66 -3.94
C HIS A 350 5.39 -21.31 -4.39
N ALA A 351 5.23 -21.66 -5.68
CA ALA A 351 3.97 -22.20 -6.21
C ALA A 351 3.40 -23.41 -5.44
N LYS A 352 4.25 -24.32 -4.94
CA LYS A 352 3.83 -25.48 -4.12
C LYS A 352 3.28 -25.07 -2.74
N GLU A 353 3.97 -24.18 -2.03
CA GLU A 353 3.51 -23.66 -0.72
C GLU A 353 2.22 -22.86 -0.88
N LEU A 354 2.06 -22.12 -1.97
CA LEU A 354 0.83 -21.38 -2.25
C LEU A 354 -0.39 -22.30 -2.47
N ALA A 355 -0.19 -23.50 -3.02
CA ALA A 355 -1.26 -24.49 -3.13
C ALA A 355 -1.69 -25.05 -1.75
N GLU A 356 -0.76 -25.20 -0.80
CA GLU A 356 -1.09 -25.60 0.58
C GLU A 356 -1.74 -24.46 1.38
N ARG A 357 -1.28 -23.22 1.16
CA ARG A 357 -1.92 -22.02 1.72
C ARG A 357 -3.36 -21.86 1.23
N ARG A 358 -3.62 -22.18 -0.04
CA ARG A 358 -4.99 -22.17 -0.62
C ARG A 358 -5.93 -23.10 0.13
N LYS A 359 -5.49 -24.31 0.50
CA LYS A 359 -6.25 -25.25 1.34
C LYS A 359 -6.52 -24.64 2.71
N THR A 360 -5.47 -24.11 3.34
CA THR A 360 -5.53 -23.52 4.69
C THR A 360 -6.46 -22.30 4.77
N ALA A 361 -6.51 -21.49 3.71
CA ALA A 361 -7.37 -20.32 3.61
C ALA A 361 -8.81 -20.65 3.14
N GLY A 362 -9.14 -21.92 2.85
CA GLY A 362 -10.46 -22.33 2.37
C GLY A 362 -10.77 -21.86 0.94
N GLN A 363 -9.75 -21.65 0.11
CA GLN A 363 -9.86 -21.02 -1.21
C GLN A 363 -9.86 -22.02 -2.38
N ASP A 364 -9.85 -23.33 -2.11
CA ASP A 364 -9.83 -24.37 -3.14
C ASP A 364 -11.03 -24.30 -4.07
N ALA A 365 -12.23 -24.05 -3.53
CA ALA A 365 -13.45 -23.93 -4.33
C ALA A 365 -13.36 -22.77 -5.32
N LEU A 366 -12.77 -21.64 -4.91
CA LEU A 366 -12.59 -20.47 -5.77
C LEU A 366 -11.65 -20.79 -6.95
N PHE A 367 -10.52 -21.43 -6.67
CA PHE A 367 -9.57 -21.82 -7.71
C PHE A 367 -10.15 -22.90 -8.63
N LYS A 368 -10.82 -23.91 -8.08
CA LYS A 368 -11.45 -24.98 -8.86
C LYS A 368 -12.47 -24.39 -9.84
N ASN A 369 -13.35 -23.50 -9.37
CA ASN A 369 -14.33 -22.83 -10.23
C ASN A 369 -13.66 -22.05 -11.38
N PHE A 370 -12.53 -21.37 -11.12
CA PHE A 370 -11.78 -20.68 -12.16
C PHE A 370 -11.16 -21.62 -13.19
N ILE A 371 -10.57 -22.74 -12.75
CA ILE A 371 -9.99 -23.74 -13.65
C ILE A 371 -11.07 -24.44 -14.47
N ASP A 372 -12.21 -24.76 -13.86
CA ASP A 372 -13.34 -25.37 -14.56
C ASP A 372 -13.87 -24.43 -15.66
N GLU A 373 -14.00 -23.12 -15.35
CA GLU A 373 -14.35 -22.11 -16.34
C GLU A 373 -13.32 -22.04 -17.48
N LEU A 374 -12.02 -21.94 -17.19
CA LEU A 374 -10.96 -21.92 -18.20
C LEU A 374 -10.92 -23.19 -19.05
N SER A 375 -11.11 -24.37 -18.44
CA SER A 375 -10.99 -25.66 -19.11
C SER A 375 -12.16 -25.93 -20.07
N ILE A 376 -13.37 -25.50 -19.71
CA ILE A 376 -14.54 -25.52 -20.60
C ILE A 376 -14.27 -24.69 -21.87
N ILE A 377 -13.50 -23.62 -21.72
CA ILE A 377 -13.23 -22.68 -22.81
C ILE A 377 -12.09 -23.16 -23.71
N GLN A 378 -11.06 -23.83 -23.18
CA GLN A 378 -9.94 -24.33 -23.99
C GLN A 378 -10.26 -25.60 -24.80
N ARG A 379 -11.37 -26.28 -24.52
CA ARG A 379 -11.82 -27.50 -25.22
C ARG A 379 -12.77 -27.22 -26.41
N LYS A 380 -13.14 -25.96 -26.60
CA LYS A 380 -13.89 -25.46 -27.76
C LYS A 380 -12.96 -24.63 -28.61
#